data_AF-A7ZCK8-F1
#
_entry.id   AF-A7ZCK8-F1
#
_cell.length_a   1.000
_cell.length_b   1.000
_cell.length_c   1.000
_cell.angle_alpha   90.00
_cell.angle_beta   90.00
_cell.angle_gamma   90.00
#
_symmetry.space_group_name_H-M   'P 1'
#
loop_
_entity.id
_entity.type
_entity.pdbx_description
1 polymer ?
#
loop_
_entity_poly.entity_id
_entity_poly.type
_entity_poly.pdbx_seq_one_letter_code
_entity_poly.pdbx_strand_id
1 'polypeptide(L)'
;MKKLVFGALLAASTLMAADISLDHVRARDTKPGTNNSAIFMDIKNASNADVKLVGVHSSVCKSTEIHTHKMENGMMAMVQVEDAVIPKNGETKLAPGGLHIMLMDLNKPIKDGDKVDLELKFSNGESIKLDNIGVTKNFK
;
A
#
# COMPACT_ATOMS: atom_id res chain seq x y z
N MET A 1 62.02 -21.20 1.01
CA MET A 1 60.93 -21.56 0.08
C MET A 1 59.84 -22.28 0.85
N LYS A 2 58.65 -21.67 0.99
CA LYS A 2 57.31 -22.29 1.10
C LYS A 2 56.33 -21.19 1.51
N LYS A 3 55.65 -20.65 0.49
CA LYS A 3 54.51 -19.73 0.61
C LYS A 3 53.30 -20.57 1.03
N LEU A 4 52.45 -20.09 1.93
CA LEU A 4 51.08 -20.59 2.06
C LEU A 4 50.16 -19.43 2.43
N VAL A 5 49.03 -19.40 1.71
CA VAL A 5 48.21 -18.26 1.35
C VAL A 5 47.16 -17.99 2.42
N PHE A 6 46.98 -16.73 2.80
CA PHE A 6 45.86 -16.24 3.61
C PHE A 6 44.63 -16.16 2.69
N GLY A 7 43.70 -17.11 2.82
CA GLY A 7 42.42 -17.08 2.11
C GLY A 7 41.47 -16.10 2.78
N ALA A 8 41.28 -14.92 2.22
CA ALA A 8 40.24 -13.99 2.63
C ALA A 8 38.89 -14.49 2.11
N LEU A 9 38.06 -15.01 2.99
CA LEU A 9 36.67 -15.38 2.69
C LEU A 9 35.85 -14.09 2.60
N LEU A 10 35.61 -13.61 1.38
CA LEU A 10 34.75 -12.46 1.12
C LEU A 10 33.29 -12.92 1.27
N ALA A 11 32.68 -12.66 2.42
CA ALA A 11 31.25 -12.86 2.61
C ALA A 11 30.51 -11.79 1.78
N ALA A 12 30.01 -12.18 0.61
CA ALA A 12 29.10 -11.34 -0.17
C ALA A 12 27.77 -11.25 0.58
N SER A 13 27.57 -10.16 1.32
CA SER A 13 26.28 -9.80 1.88
C SER A 13 25.35 -9.44 0.71
N THR A 14 24.43 -10.33 0.38
CA THR A 14 23.31 -10.03 -0.52
C THR A 14 22.47 -8.94 0.15
N LEU A 15 22.60 -7.69 -0.32
CA LEU A 15 21.61 -6.67 0.00
C LEU A 15 20.30 -7.10 -0.67
N MET A 16 19.34 -7.56 0.13
CA MET A 16 17.95 -7.66 -0.29
C MET A 16 17.43 -6.22 -0.35
N ALA A 17 17.41 -5.63 -1.55
CA ALA A 17 16.65 -4.41 -1.77
C ALA A 17 15.17 -4.76 -1.58
N ALA A 18 14.42 -3.93 -0.85
CA ALA A 18 12.97 -4.03 -0.84
C ALA A 18 12.48 -3.70 -2.26
N ASP A 19 11.86 -4.67 -2.93
CA ASP A 19 11.42 -4.51 -4.31
C ASP A 19 10.18 -3.61 -4.40
N ILE A 20 9.44 -3.45 -3.30
CA ILE A 20 8.26 -2.59 -3.23
C ILE A 20 8.60 -1.27 -2.55
N SER A 21 8.17 -0.17 -3.16
CA SER A 21 8.26 1.18 -2.57
C SER A 21 6.92 1.91 -2.67
N LEU A 22 6.66 2.80 -1.70
CA LEU A 22 5.41 3.52 -1.56
C LEU A 22 5.67 5.02 -1.60
N ASP A 23 4.95 5.73 -2.47
CA ASP A 23 5.03 7.18 -2.60
C ASP A 23 3.66 7.83 -2.39
N HIS A 24 3.66 9.12 -2.07
CA HIS A 24 2.45 9.95 -1.96
C HIS A 24 1.35 9.36 -1.04
N VAL A 25 1.76 8.67 0.04
CA VAL A 25 0.80 8.01 0.94
C VAL A 25 0.00 9.04 1.74
N ARG A 26 -1.33 8.97 1.65
CA ARG A 26 -2.24 9.88 2.34
C ARG A 26 -3.60 9.25 2.60
N ALA A 27 -4.19 9.58 3.76
CA ALA A 27 -5.52 9.14 4.17
C ALA A 27 -6.53 10.29 4.06
N ARG A 28 -7.79 9.98 3.76
CA ARG A 28 -8.87 10.97 3.67
C ARG A 28 -9.51 11.20 5.02
N ASP A 29 -10.01 12.41 5.25
CA ASP A 29 -10.85 12.67 6.41
C ASP A 29 -12.24 12.03 6.26
N THR A 30 -12.86 11.68 7.39
CA THR A 30 -14.21 11.14 7.39
C THR A 30 -15.21 12.22 6.99
N LYS A 31 -16.09 11.93 6.01
CA LYS A 31 -17.16 12.86 5.64
C LYS A 31 -18.23 12.92 6.74
N PRO A 32 -18.85 14.09 6.98
CA PRO A 32 -19.96 14.20 7.93
C PRO A 32 -21.06 13.17 7.65
N GLY A 33 -21.50 12.45 8.69
CA GLY A 33 -22.54 11.42 8.59
C GLY A 33 -22.08 10.06 8.06
N THR A 34 -20.78 9.88 7.77
CA THR A 34 -20.20 8.58 7.40
C THR A 34 -19.21 8.11 8.45
N ASN A 35 -18.92 6.81 8.48
CA ASN A 35 -17.91 6.23 9.36
C ASN A 35 -16.81 5.48 8.59
N ASN A 36 -16.65 5.81 7.31
CA ASN A 36 -15.67 5.18 6.43
C ASN A 36 -14.69 6.24 5.91
N SER A 37 -13.50 5.80 5.52
CA SER A 37 -12.53 6.63 4.82
C SER A 37 -11.77 5.83 3.77
N ALA A 38 -10.82 6.47 3.08
CA ALA A 38 -9.96 5.84 2.10
C ALA A 38 -8.49 6.27 2.27
N ILE A 39 -7.58 5.38 1.90
CA ILE A 39 -6.14 5.64 1.78
C ILE A 39 -5.73 5.52 0.32
N PHE A 40 -4.86 6.43 -0.09
CA PHE A 40 -4.30 6.59 -1.43
C PHE A 40 -2.78 6.58 -1.36
N MET A 41 -2.14 6.04 -2.40
CA MET A 41 -0.69 5.94 -2.52
C MET A 41 -0.30 5.50 -3.93
N ASP A 42 0.95 5.71 -4.28
CA ASP A 42 1.57 5.09 -5.44
C ASP A 42 2.41 3.89 -4.96
N ILE A 43 2.21 2.72 -5.56
CA ILE A 43 2.96 1.50 -5.24
C ILE A 43 3.84 1.15 -6.42
N LYS A 44 5.16 1.15 -6.22
CA LYS A 44 6.15 0.81 -7.24
C LYS A 44 6.77 -0.55 -6.97
N ASN A 45 6.98 -1.33 -8.02
CA ASN A 45 7.59 -2.64 -7.98
C ASN A 45 8.84 -2.65 -8.87
N ALA A 46 10.01 -2.72 -8.23
CA ALA A 46 11.32 -2.80 -8.89
C ALA A 46 11.75 -4.25 -9.20
N SER A 47 10.96 -5.24 -8.82
CA SER A 47 11.27 -6.64 -9.13
C SER A 47 10.99 -6.97 -10.61
N ASN A 48 11.52 -8.12 -11.03
CA ASN A 48 11.32 -8.66 -12.38
C ASN A 48 10.07 -9.53 -12.52
N ALA A 49 9.18 -9.56 -11.51
CA ALA A 49 7.93 -10.30 -11.51
C ALA A 49 6.76 -9.40 -11.08
N ASP A 50 5.55 -9.71 -11.52
CA ASP A 50 4.37 -9.02 -11.04
C ASP A 50 4.15 -9.35 -9.57
N VAL A 51 3.81 -8.34 -8.77
CA VAL A 51 3.49 -8.49 -7.35
C VAL A 51 2.05 -8.06 -7.15
N LYS A 52 1.33 -8.72 -6.25
CA LYS A 52 -0.04 -8.33 -5.91
C LYS A 52 -0.11 -7.79 -4.50
N LEU A 53 -0.85 -6.71 -4.28
CA LEU A 53 -1.35 -6.34 -2.97
C LEU A 53 -2.51 -7.27 -2.65
N VAL A 54 -2.32 -8.17 -1.69
CA VAL A 54 -3.26 -9.26 -1.36
C VAL A 54 -3.90 -9.08 0.02
N GLY A 55 -3.44 -8.11 0.79
CA GLY A 55 -3.97 -7.85 2.11
C GLY A 55 -3.64 -6.46 2.58
N VAL A 56 -4.58 -5.91 3.34
CA VAL A 56 -4.46 -4.62 4.00
C VAL A 56 -4.96 -4.80 5.43
N HIS A 57 -4.39 -4.07 6.37
CA HIS A 57 -4.86 -4.00 7.74
C HIS A 57 -4.60 -2.61 8.32
N SER A 58 -5.47 -2.16 9.22
CA SER A 58 -5.29 -0.92 9.97
C SER A 58 -6.00 -1.02 11.31
N SER A 59 -5.39 -0.49 12.36
CA SER A 59 -5.94 -0.51 13.72
C SER A 59 -7.07 0.50 13.94
N VAL A 60 -7.24 1.48 13.05
CA VAL A 60 -8.23 2.56 13.22
C VAL A 60 -9.66 2.19 12.78
N CYS A 61 -9.86 1.01 12.19
CA CYS A 61 -11.12 0.55 11.61
C CYS A 61 -11.38 -0.92 11.90
N LYS A 62 -12.63 -1.39 11.71
CA LYS A 62 -12.95 -2.82 11.88
C LYS A 62 -12.46 -3.68 10.73
N SER A 63 -12.52 -3.17 9.50
CA SER A 63 -12.05 -3.88 8.32
C SER A 63 -11.48 -2.93 7.28
N THR A 64 -10.62 -3.47 6.42
CA THR A 64 -10.04 -2.77 5.28
C THR A 64 -10.32 -3.55 4.01
N GLU A 65 -10.62 -2.84 2.94
CA GLU A 65 -10.99 -3.44 1.65
C GLU A 65 -10.24 -2.74 0.51
N ILE A 66 -9.93 -3.47 -0.56
CA ILE A 66 -9.36 -2.89 -1.78
C ILE A 66 -10.52 -2.67 -2.74
N HIS A 67 -10.72 -1.43 -3.19
CA HIS A 67 -11.83 -1.05 -4.07
C HIS A 67 -11.30 -0.49 -5.37
N THR A 68 -11.98 -0.79 -6.48
CA THR A 68 -11.74 -0.18 -7.79
C THR A 68 -13.01 0.48 -8.32
N HIS A 69 -12.88 1.31 -9.34
CA HIS A 69 -14.02 1.83 -10.09
C HIS A 69 -14.18 1.05 -11.37
N LYS A 70 -15.37 0.49 -11.58
CA LYS A 70 -15.72 -0.19 -12.83
C LYS A 70 -16.90 0.53 -13.47
N MET A 71 -16.82 0.73 -14.78
CA MET A 71 -18.00 1.12 -15.55
C MET A 71 -18.90 -0.10 -15.71
N GLU A 72 -20.09 -0.01 -15.14
CA GLU A 72 -21.14 -1.01 -15.30
C GLU A 72 -22.40 -0.29 -15.76
N ASN A 73 -22.88 -0.66 -16.95
CA ASN A 73 -24.08 -0.08 -17.58
C ASN A 73 -24.07 1.46 -17.69
N GLY A 74 -22.89 2.05 -17.97
CA GLY A 74 -22.73 3.50 -18.10
C GLY A 74 -22.66 4.26 -16.77
N MET A 75 -22.70 3.56 -15.64
CA MET A 75 -22.50 4.13 -14.30
C MET A 75 -21.16 3.69 -13.73
N MET A 76 -20.43 4.62 -13.09
CA MET A 76 -19.23 4.30 -12.33
C MET A 76 -19.64 3.71 -10.98
N ALA A 77 -19.32 2.43 -10.75
CA ALA A 77 -19.55 1.76 -9.49
C ALA A 77 -18.21 1.48 -8.78
N MET A 78 -18.17 1.73 -7.47
CA MET A 78 -17.09 1.25 -6.60
C MET A 78 -17.34 -0.23 -6.31
N VAL A 79 -16.37 -1.08 -6.61
CA VAL A 79 -16.46 -2.53 -6.43
C VAL A 79 -15.22 -3.01 -5.67
N GLN A 80 -15.44 -3.83 -4.64
CA GLN A 80 -14.36 -4.50 -3.92
C GLN A 80 -13.66 -5.50 -4.83
N VAL A 81 -12.32 -5.57 -4.73
CA VAL A 81 -11.48 -6.56 -5.38
C VAL A 81 -10.67 -7.31 -4.32
N GLU A 82 -10.32 -8.57 -4.62
CA GLU A 82 -9.53 -9.41 -3.71
C GLU A 82 -8.05 -9.00 -3.68
N ASP A 83 -7.53 -8.55 -4.82
CA ASP A 83 -6.15 -8.11 -4.96
C ASP A 83 -6.01 -6.95 -5.96
N ALA A 84 -4.84 -6.31 -5.91
CA ALA A 84 -4.42 -5.37 -6.93
C ALA A 84 -3.04 -5.78 -7.46
N VAL A 85 -2.87 -5.81 -8.79
CA VAL A 85 -1.59 -6.11 -9.44
C VAL A 85 -0.72 -4.86 -9.47
N ILE A 86 0.56 -5.03 -9.15
CA ILE A 86 1.65 -4.08 -9.33
C ILE A 86 2.62 -4.70 -10.36
N PRO A 87 2.60 -4.23 -11.62
CA PRO A 87 3.40 -4.81 -12.69
C PRO A 87 4.90 -4.81 -12.37
N LYS A 88 5.63 -5.82 -12.86
CA LYS A 88 7.09 -5.85 -12.79
C LYS A 88 7.70 -4.57 -13.37
N ASN A 89 8.76 -4.05 -12.74
CA ASN A 89 9.41 -2.80 -13.14
C ASN A 89 8.39 -1.66 -13.40
N GLY A 90 7.32 -1.62 -12.61
CA GLY A 90 6.12 -0.83 -12.89
C GLY A 90 5.52 -0.22 -11.64
N GLU A 91 4.37 0.42 -11.82
CA GLU A 91 3.68 1.17 -10.77
C GLU A 91 2.16 0.98 -10.88
N THR A 92 1.50 0.89 -9.73
CA THR A 92 0.05 0.95 -9.61
C THR A 92 -0.34 2.10 -8.69
N LYS A 93 -1.16 3.00 -9.20
CA LYS A 93 -1.64 4.19 -8.47
C LYS A 93 -2.97 3.90 -7.78
N LEU A 94 -3.01 4.11 -6.47
CA LEU A 94 -4.23 4.13 -5.68
C LEU A 94 -4.66 5.59 -5.52
N ALA A 95 -5.66 6.01 -6.30
CA ALA A 95 -6.08 7.40 -6.43
C ALA A 95 -7.61 7.57 -6.37
N PRO A 96 -8.11 8.76 -5.99
CA PRO A 96 -9.53 9.06 -6.01
C PRO A 96 -10.15 8.78 -7.40
N GLY A 97 -11.27 8.07 -7.44
CA GLY A 97 -11.93 7.69 -8.70
C GLY A 97 -11.31 6.48 -9.41
N GLY A 98 -10.26 5.86 -8.84
CA GLY A 98 -9.66 4.62 -9.31
C GLY A 98 -9.55 3.57 -8.21
N LEU A 99 -8.45 2.83 -8.21
CA LEU A 99 -8.12 1.89 -7.16
C LEU A 99 -7.85 2.64 -5.83
N HIS A 100 -8.28 2.11 -4.70
CA HIS A 100 -8.00 2.69 -3.38
C HIS A 100 -8.24 1.68 -2.26
N ILE A 101 -7.71 1.98 -1.07
CA ILE A 101 -7.97 1.20 0.13
C ILE A 101 -9.11 1.88 0.88
N MET A 102 -10.18 1.15 1.16
CA MET A 102 -11.28 1.59 2.01
C MET A 102 -11.03 1.17 3.46
N LEU A 103 -11.21 2.10 4.39
CA LEU A 103 -11.25 1.87 5.83
C LEU A 103 -12.73 1.84 6.25
N MET A 104 -13.21 0.67 6.64
CA MET A 104 -14.62 0.40 6.92
C MET A 104 -14.89 0.37 8.42
N ASP A 105 -15.96 1.03 8.85
CA ASP A 105 -16.36 1.14 10.24
C ASP A 105 -15.21 1.62 11.13
N LEU A 106 -14.77 2.87 10.90
CA LEU A 106 -13.77 3.52 11.73
C LEU A 106 -14.17 3.48 13.22
N ASN A 107 -13.20 3.23 14.09
CA ASN A 107 -13.41 3.23 15.53
C ASN A 107 -13.80 4.63 16.04
N LYS A 108 -13.35 5.67 15.34
CA LYS A 108 -13.70 7.07 15.52
C LYS A 108 -13.52 7.83 14.21
N PRO A 109 -14.26 8.92 13.96
CA PRO A 109 -14.00 9.79 12.81
C PRO A 109 -12.55 10.29 12.81
N ILE A 110 -11.90 10.25 11.64
CA ILE A 110 -10.56 10.78 11.42
C ILE A 110 -10.64 12.14 10.74
N LYS A 111 -9.83 13.10 11.19
CA LYS A 111 -9.88 14.51 10.79
C LYS A 111 -8.58 14.91 10.09
N ASP A 112 -8.67 15.98 9.30
CA ASP A 112 -7.50 16.64 8.72
C ASP A 112 -6.43 16.92 9.79
N GLY A 113 -5.19 16.54 9.51
CA GLY A 113 -4.07 16.64 10.45
C GLY A 113 -3.89 15.44 11.40
N ASP A 114 -4.87 14.54 11.49
CA ASP A 114 -4.70 13.28 12.21
C ASP A 114 -3.69 12.38 11.48
N LYS A 115 -3.29 11.31 12.18
CA LYS A 115 -2.45 10.25 11.64
C LYS A 115 -3.12 8.89 11.82
N VAL A 116 -2.92 8.02 10.85
CA VAL A 116 -3.41 6.63 10.88
C VAL A 116 -2.29 5.65 10.54
N ASP A 117 -2.48 4.40 10.94
CA ASP A 117 -1.60 3.29 10.60
C ASP A 117 -2.14 2.47 9.42
N LEU A 118 -1.25 1.77 8.74
CA LEU A 118 -1.58 0.81 7.69
C LEU A 118 -0.49 -0.26 7.59
N GLU A 119 -0.92 -1.50 7.44
CA GLU A 119 -0.08 -2.62 7.03
C GLU A 119 -0.54 -3.12 5.65
N LEU A 120 0.40 -3.22 4.72
CA LEU A 120 0.21 -3.79 3.38
C LEU A 120 0.89 -5.14 3.30
N LYS A 121 0.21 -6.13 2.72
CA LYS A 121 0.73 -7.49 2.50
C LYS A 121 0.75 -7.81 1.02
N PHE A 122 1.91 -8.24 0.54
CA PHE A 122 2.16 -8.51 -0.86
C PHE A 122 2.32 -10.01 -1.14
N SER A 123 1.99 -10.44 -2.36
CA SER A 123 2.04 -11.85 -2.78
C SER A 123 3.45 -12.45 -2.81
N ASN A 124 4.48 -11.62 -2.83
CA ASN A 124 5.89 -12.02 -2.73
C ASN A 124 6.31 -12.31 -1.28
N GLY A 125 5.40 -12.19 -0.31
CA GLY A 125 5.67 -12.37 1.12
C GLY A 125 6.15 -11.10 1.83
N GLU A 126 6.36 -10.00 1.10
CA GLU A 126 6.73 -8.72 1.68
C GLU A 126 5.55 -8.12 2.46
N SER A 127 5.85 -7.41 3.54
CA SER A 127 4.87 -6.67 4.32
C SER A 127 5.45 -5.32 4.73
N ILE A 128 4.70 -4.25 4.47
CA ILE A 128 5.12 -2.87 4.76
C ILE A 128 4.15 -2.28 5.78
N LYS A 129 4.71 -1.78 6.89
CA LYS A 129 3.96 -1.09 7.94
C LYS A 129 4.23 0.41 7.92
N LEU A 130 3.19 1.19 8.10
CA LEU A 130 3.20 2.65 8.10
C LEU A 130 2.43 3.13 9.33
N ASP A 131 3.07 3.85 10.25
CA ASP A 131 2.43 4.26 11.52
C ASP A 131 2.00 5.74 11.56
N ASN A 132 2.30 6.51 10.50
CA ASN A 132 2.18 7.97 10.50
C ASN A 132 1.60 8.53 9.18
N ILE A 133 0.63 7.85 8.59
CA ILE A 133 -0.01 8.34 7.36
C ILE A 133 -0.82 9.59 7.68
N GLY A 134 -0.47 10.71 7.07
CA GLY A 134 -1.17 11.98 7.25
C GLY A 134 -2.59 11.93 6.68
N VAL A 135 -3.56 12.38 7.48
CA VAL A 135 -4.94 12.57 7.05
C VAL A 135 -5.09 13.97 6.47
N THR A 136 -5.65 14.07 5.27
CA THR A 136 -5.90 15.35 4.60
C THR A 136 -7.31 15.47 4.04
N LYS A 137 -7.83 16.70 3.94
CA LYS A 137 -9.02 17.05 3.15
C LYS A 137 -8.72 17.30 1.67
N ASN A 138 -7.46 17.58 1.34
CA ASN A 138 -7.04 18.07 0.04
C ASN A 138 -6.48 16.94 -0.83
N PHE A 139 -7.34 16.37 -1.67
CA PHE A 139 -6.98 15.38 -2.69
C PHE A 139 -6.92 15.95 -4.11
N LYS A 140 -6.82 17.28 -4.21
CA LYS A 140 -6.50 17.93 -5.47
C LYS A 140 -5.08 17.59 -5.90
#